data_AF-A0A2S9GH66-F1
#
_entry.id   AF-A0A2S9GH66-F1
#
_cell.length_a   1.000
_cell.length_b   1.000
_cell.length_c   1.000
_cell.angle_alpha   90.00
_cell.angle_beta   90.00
_cell.angle_gamma   90.00
#
_symmetry.space_group_name_H-M   'P 1'
#
loop_
_entity.id
_entity.type
_entity.pdbx_description
1 polymer ?
#
loop_
_entity_poly.entity_id
_entity_poly.type
_entity_poly.pdbx_seq_one_letter_code
_entity_poly.pdbx_strand_id
1 'polypeptide(L)'
;HHAFDGRVLDVRVSAAAMADGYVLVCSDLTALRRAEQHFEAVVAAMMEGVIVTDKDGNIKSINPAAMRALGIAEGTSLIGVNFL
;
A
#
# COMPACT_ATOMS: atom_id res chain seq x y z
N HIS A 1 -16.58 5.53 -4.40
CA HIS A 1 -17.43 6.26 -5.36
C HIS A 1 -17.78 5.33 -6.52
N HIS A 2 -18.79 5.63 -7.33
CA HIS A 2 -19.08 4.85 -8.53
C HIS A 2 -18.93 5.72 -9.78
N ALA A 3 -18.32 5.17 -10.82
CA ALA A 3 -18.38 5.73 -12.15
C ALA A 3 -19.81 5.67 -12.70
N PHE A 4 -20.09 6.44 -13.75
CA PHE A 4 -21.40 6.43 -14.42
C PHE A 4 -21.76 5.04 -14.98
N ASP A 5 -20.76 4.21 -15.29
CA ASP A 5 -20.91 2.81 -15.72
C ASP A 5 -21.08 1.81 -14.55
N GLY A 6 -21.19 2.30 -13.31
CA GLY A 6 -21.39 1.51 -12.10
C GLY A 6 -20.13 0.95 -11.45
N ARG A 7 -18.94 1.10 -12.05
CA ARG A 7 -17.69 0.60 -11.46
C ARG A 7 -17.35 1.31 -10.16
N VAL A 8 -16.92 0.55 -9.16
CA VAL A 8 -16.38 1.11 -7.91
C VAL A 8 -15.05 1.78 -8.22
N LEU A 9 -14.96 3.06 -7.88
CA LEU A 9 -13.76 3.89 -7.95
C LEU A 9 -13.33 4.32 -6.55
N ASP A 10 -12.04 4.19 -6.29
CA ASP A 10 -11.36 4.87 -5.20
C ASP A 10 -10.97 6.26 -5.65
N VAL A 11 -11.73 7.26 -5.19
CA VAL A 11 -11.53 8.65 -5.59
C VAL A 11 -11.16 9.47 -4.37
N ARG A 12 -10.07 10.23 -4.48
CA ARG A 12 -9.79 11.33 -3.56
C ARG A 12 -10.45 12.59 -4.11
N VAL A 13 -11.34 13.19 -3.34
CA VAL A 13 -12.01 14.45 -3.67
C VAL A 13 -11.49 15.56 -2.76
N SER A 14 -11.14 16.70 -3.33
CA SER A 14 -10.82 17.93 -2.60
C SER A 14 -11.69 19.06 -3.15
N ALA A 15 -12.32 19.82 -2.27
CA ALA A 15 -13.23 20.90 -2.65
C ALA A 15 -12.75 22.24 -2.10
N ALA A 16 -12.83 23.29 -2.90
CA ALA A 16 -12.57 24.67 -2.50
C ALA A 16 -13.79 25.53 -2.81
N ALA A 17 -14.25 26.31 -1.83
CA ALA A 17 -15.32 27.27 -2.03
C ALA A 17 -14.80 28.50 -2.77
N MET A 18 -15.62 29.02 -3.69
CA MET A 18 -15.41 30.26 -4.42
C MET A 18 -16.62 31.18 -4.22
N ALA A 19 -16.53 32.43 -4.70
CA ALA A 19 -17.59 33.43 -4.52
C ALA A 19 -18.98 32.94 -4.95
N ASP A 20 -19.05 32.16 -6.02
CA ASP A 20 -20.32 31.78 -6.67
C ASP A 20 -20.50 30.25 -6.76
N GLY A 21 -19.70 29.46 -6.03
CA GLY A 21 -19.77 28.00 -6.12
C GLY A 21 -18.58 27.25 -5.51
N TYR A 22 -18.33 26.05 -6.03
CA TYR A 22 -17.25 25.18 -5.57
C TYR A 22 -16.43 24.67 -6.76
N VAL A 23 -15.12 24.58 -6.58
CA VAL A 23 -14.23 23.80 -7.44
C VAL A 23 -13.94 22.47 -6.75
N LEU A 24 -14.13 21.37 -7.48
CA LEU A 24 -13.76 20.03 -7.03
C LEU A 24 -12.58 19.52 -7.86
N VAL A 25 -11.60 18.96 -7.17
CA VAL A 25 -10.54 18.14 -7.77
C VAL A 25 -10.79 16.70 -7.37
N CYS A 26 -10.95 15.84 -8.37
CA CYS A 26 -11.16 14.40 -8.20
C CYS A 26 -9.99 13.65 -8.81
N SER A 27 -9.34 12.78 -8.04
CA SER A 27 -8.29 11.90 -8.53
C SER A 27 -8.70 10.45 -8.36
N ASP A 28 -8.76 9.71 -9.47
CA ASP A 28 -9.00 8.27 -9.47
C ASP A 28 -7.71 7.53 -9.09
N LEU A 29 -7.77 6.83 -7.96
CA LEU A 29 -6.67 6.05 -7.39
C LEU A 29 -6.93 4.54 -7.51
N THR A 30 -7.98 4.13 -8.22
CA THR A 30 -8.41 2.74 -8.31
C THR A 30 -7.33 1.84 -8.93
N ALA A 31 -6.71 2.30 -10.02
CA ALA A 31 -5.65 1.55 -10.69
C ALA A 31 -4.40 1.38 -9.80
N LEU A 32 -4.01 2.45 -9.10
CA LEU A 32 -2.88 2.43 -8.17
C LEU A 32 -3.13 1.44 -7.02
N ARG A 33 -4.29 1.54 -6.35
CA ARG A 33 -4.65 0.65 -5.25
C ARG A 33 -4.75 -0.81 -5.68
N ARG A 34 -5.29 -1.09 -6.86
CA ARG A 34 -5.32 -2.46 -7.41
C ARG A 34 -3.92 -3.00 -7.67
N ALA A 35 -3.01 -2.17 -8.18
CA ALA A 35 -1.62 -2.57 -8.39
C ALA A 35 -0.91 -2.85 -7.06
N GLU A 36 -1.10 -1.99 -6.06
CA GLU A 36 -0.55 -2.17 -4.71
C GLU A 36 -1.06 -3.48 -4.07
N GLN A 37 -2.39 -3.69 -4.05
CA GLN A 37 -2.99 -4.91 -3.51
C GLN A 37 -2.54 -6.17 -4.24
N HIS A 38 -2.43 -6.11 -5.56
CA HIS A 38 -1.94 -7.25 -6.34
C HIS A 38 -0.48 -7.57 -6.01
N PHE A 39 0.37 -6.55 -5.91
CA PHE A 39 1.77 -6.72 -5.52
C PHE A 39 1.89 -7.31 -4.11
N GLU A 40 1.17 -6.75 -3.14
CA GLU A 40 1.16 -7.28 -1.76
C GLU A 40 0.71 -8.73 -1.72
N ALA A 41 -0.35 -9.09 -2.44
CA ALA A 41 -0.86 -10.46 -2.50
C ALA A 41 0.16 -11.44 -3.11
N VAL A 42 0.82 -11.04 -4.20
CA VAL A 42 1.85 -11.86 -4.85
C VAL A 42 3.02 -12.07 -3.89
N VAL A 43 3.57 -11.00 -3.31
CA VAL A 43 4.71 -11.07 -2.37
C VAL A 43 4.37 -11.88 -1.12
N ALA A 44 3.14 -11.77 -0.62
CA ALA A 44 2.67 -12.54 0.54
C ALA A 44 2.53 -14.04 0.25
N ALA A 45 2.18 -14.41 -0.98
CA ALA A 45 2.01 -15.80 -1.41
C ALA A 45 3.32 -16.50 -1.80
N MET A 46 4.42 -15.75 -1.98
CA MET A 46 5.72 -16.33 -2.31
C MET A 46 6.25 -17.22 -1.19
N MET A 47 6.91 -18.32 -1.59
CA MET A 47 7.66 -19.18 -0.67
C MET A 47 9.03 -18.60 -0.31
N GLU A 48 9.59 -17.76 -1.17
CA GLU A 48 10.87 -17.10 -0.95
C GLU A 48 10.71 -15.87 -0.05
N GLY A 49 11.65 -15.71 0.88
CA GLY A 49 11.66 -14.59 1.81
C GLY A 49 12.04 -13.29 1.10
N VAL A 50 11.23 -12.25 1.28
CA VAL A 50 11.48 -10.91 0.76
C VAL A 50 11.52 -9.93 1.94
N ILE A 51 12.63 -9.20 2.04
CA ILE A 51 12.83 -8.09 2.97
C ILE A 51 13.17 -6.86 2.13
N VAL A 52 12.42 -5.78 2.31
CA VAL A 52 12.71 -4.49 1.68
C VAL A 52 13.25 -3.57 2.74
N THR A 53 14.43 -2.99 2.51
CA THR A 53 15.06 -2.01 3.40
C THR A 53 15.17 -0.64 2.74
N ASP A 54 15.36 0.40 3.55
CA ASP A 54 15.84 1.68 3.04
C ASP A 54 17.37 1.71 2.87
N LYS A 55 17.90 2.87 2.46
CA LYS A 55 19.34 3.07 2.23
C LYS A 55 20.20 2.90 3.49
N ASP A 56 19.60 3.00 4.67
CA ASP A 56 20.28 2.94 5.97
C ASP A 56 20.10 1.55 6.62
N GLY A 57 19.45 0.61 5.93
CA GLY A 57 19.25 -0.77 6.38
C GLY A 57 17.96 -0.99 7.17
N ASN A 58 17.12 0.03 7.35
CA ASN A 58 15.90 -0.11 8.12
C ASN A 58 14.83 -0.86 7.32
N ILE A 59 14.19 -1.85 7.93
CA ILE A 59 13.13 -2.65 7.30
C ILE A 59 11.93 -1.76 7.00
N LYS A 60 11.55 -1.70 5.71
CA LYS A 60 10.33 -1.08 5.20
C LYS A 60 9.20 -2.08 4.99
N SER A 61 9.52 -3.31 4.65
CA SER A 61 8.55 -4.41 4.61
C SER A 61 9.25 -5.76 4.73
N ILE A 62 8.53 -6.75 5.22
CA ILE A 62 8.97 -8.13 5.32
C ILE A 62 7.78 -9.05 5.03
N ASN A 63 7.95 -9.98 4.10
CA ASN A 63 6.87 -10.91 3.75
C ASN A 63 6.78 -12.07 4.76
N PRO A 64 5.65 -12.80 4.81
CA PRO A 64 5.47 -13.92 5.74
C PRO A 64 6.52 -15.04 5.59
N ALA A 65 7.02 -15.28 4.37
CA ALA A 65 8.06 -16.29 4.16
C ALA A 65 9.39 -15.92 4.85
N ALA A 66 9.81 -14.66 4.76
CA ALA A 66 11.00 -14.17 5.46
C ALA A 66 10.83 -14.22 6.98
N MET A 67 9.67 -13.84 7.50
CA MET A 67 9.38 -13.96 8.94
C MET A 67 9.51 -15.40 9.42
N ARG A 68 8.94 -16.37 8.69
CA ARG A 68 9.06 -17.80 9.00
C ARG A 68 10.51 -18.29 8.94
N ALA A 69 11.25 -17.90 7.91
CA ALA A 69 12.65 -18.30 7.75
C ALA A 69 13.55 -17.76 8.87
N LEU A 70 13.27 -16.56 9.38
CA LEU A 70 13.98 -15.92 10.49
C LEU A 70 13.45 -16.32 11.88
N GLY A 71 12.41 -17.16 11.97
CA GLY A 71 11.81 -17.58 13.24
C GLY A 71 11.07 -16.45 13.98
N ILE A 72 10.60 -15.43 13.28
CA ILE A 72 9.91 -14.27 13.84
C ILE A 72 8.42 -14.58 13.98
N ALA A 73 7.88 -14.33 15.17
CA ALA A 73 6.45 -14.51 15.44
C ALA A 73 5.59 -13.54 14.63
N GLU A 74 4.45 -14.03 14.13
CA GLU A 74 3.45 -13.19 13.46
C GLU A 74 3.00 -12.04 14.37
N GLY A 75 2.86 -10.85 13.79
CA GLY A 75 2.50 -9.63 14.53
C GLY A 75 3.68 -8.92 15.21
N THR A 76 4.90 -9.46 15.12
CA THR A 76 6.11 -8.73 15.56
C THR A 76 6.32 -7.51 14.66
N SER A 77 6.35 -6.31 15.26
CA SER A 77 6.67 -5.10 14.52
C SER A 77 8.17 -5.03 14.25
N LEU A 78 8.54 -5.09 12.97
CA LEU A 78 9.92 -5.00 12.49
C LEU A 78 10.18 -3.72 11.69
N ILE A 79 9.14 -2.91 11.43
CA ILE A 79 9.28 -1.70 10.62
C ILE A 79 10.19 -0.71 11.34
N GLY A 80 11.23 -0.25 10.65
CA GLY A 80 12.23 0.67 11.20
C GLY A 80 13.36 -0.02 11.96
N VAL A 81 13.32 -1.34 12.16
CA VAL A 81 14.45 -2.09 12.75
C VAL A 81 15.56 -2.18 11.70
N ASN A 82 16.81 -1.92 12.12
CA ASN A 82 17.96 -2.08 11.22
C ASN A 82 18.27 -3.57 11.05
N PHE A 83 18.34 -4.01 9.78
CA PHE A 83 18.60 -5.39 9.41
C PHE A 83 20.09 -5.69 9.17
N LEU A 84 20.92 -4.65 8.99
CA LEU A 84 22.36 -4.74 8.73
C LEU A 84 23.16 -4.38 9.99
#